data_AF-A0A6N6KPJ1-F1
#
_entry.id   AF-A0A6N6KPJ1-F1
#
_cell.length_a   1.000
_cell.length_b   1.000
_cell.length_c   1.000
_cell.angle_alpha   90.00
_cell.angle_beta   90.00
_cell.angle_gamma   90.00
#
_symmetry.space_group_name_H-M   'P 1'
#
loop_
_entity.id
_entity.type
_entity.pdbx_description
1 polymer ?
#
loop_
_entity_poly.entity_id
_entity_poly.type
_entity_poly.pdbx_seq_one_letter_code
_entity_poly.pdbx_strand_id
1 'polypeptide(L)'
;MRFAVGASAIVFFQAFIGMTLAKYLNTLPGVIETLQKAALVILSCLAIFFYFQARRKQQNIEGSDRKKGYPFSFGVFLSSLNVLAIPYHCAIASYLSVKDMIRLENPFIPLYSIGASLGTLLVIGGYIRYARTIKKRAAYMARNINYFLSGICIILLIITVIKLF
;
A
#
# COMPACT_ATOMS: atom_id res chain seq x y z
N MET A 1 -19.82 1.98 1.30
CA MET A 1 -19.58 1.10 2.46
C MET A 1 -19.30 -0.35 2.07
N ARG A 2 -20.19 -1.07 1.38
CA ARG A 2 -19.95 -2.48 0.98
C ARG A 2 -18.59 -2.75 0.30
N PHE A 3 -18.14 -1.85 -0.57
CA PHE A 3 -16.80 -1.90 -1.18
C PHE A 3 -15.66 -1.82 -0.14
N ALA A 4 -15.75 -0.89 0.81
CA ALA A 4 -14.75 -0.70 1.85
C ALA A 4 -14.62 -1.95 2.74
N VAL A 5 -15.76 -2.59 3.06
CA VAL A 5 -15.78 -3.84 3.85
C VAL A 5 -15.08 -4.99 3.10
N GLY A 6 -15.35 -5.14 1.79
CA GLY A 6 -14.69 -6.15 0.97
C GLY A 6 -13.18 -5.91 0.86
N ALA A 7 -12.79 -4.64 0.66
CA ALA A 7 -11.39 -4.25 0.59
C ALA A 7 -10.65 -4.46 1.93
N SER A 8 -11.25 -4.08 3.07
CA SER A 8 -10.63 -4.22 4.39
C SER A 8 -10.49 -5.67 4.83
N ALA A 9 -11.42 -6.54 4.45
CA ALA A 9 -11.31 -7.98 4.69
C ALA A 9 -10.04 -8.56 4.07
N ILE A 10 -9.69 -8.15 2.84
CA ILE A 10 -8.44 -8.58 2.20
C ILE A 10 -7.21 -7.97 2.89
N VAL A 11 -7.28 -6.71 3.33
CA VAL A 11 -6.16 -6.09 4.06
C VAL A 11 -5.86 -6.81 5.37
N PHE A 12 -6.86 -7.37 6.06
CA PHE A 12 -6.61 -8.23 7.22
C PHE A 12 -5.65 -9.38 6.87
N PHE A 13 -5.93 -10.13 5.80
CA PHE A 13 -5.08 -11.24 5.37
C PHE A 13 -3.71 -10.75 4.89
N GLN A 14 -3.65 -9.65 4.15
CA GLN A 14 -2.39 -9.06 3.69
C GLN A 14 -1.51 -8.63 4.87
N ALA A 15 -2.08 -8.01 5.90
CA ALA A 15 -1.39 -7.62 7.12
C ALA A 15 -0.95 -8.85 7.93
N PHE A 16 -1.79 -9.87 8.05
CA PHE A 16 -1.47 -11.09 8.76
C PHE A 16 -0.30 -11.84 8.10
N ILE A 17 -0.34 -11.99 6.78
CA ILE A 17 0.75 -12.58 6.00
C ILE A 17 2.01 -11.72 6.13
N GLY A 18 1.90 -10.39 5.98
CA GLY A 18 3.03 -9.48 6.10
C GLY A 18 3.71 -9.52 7.47
N MET A 19 2.95 -9.53 8.56
CA MET A 19 3.46 -9.66 9.92
C MET A 19 4.13 -11.02 10.16
N THR A 20 3.56 -12.10 9.62
CA THR A 20 4.14 -13.44 9.72
C THR A 20 5.44 -13.55 8.93
N LEU A 21 5.49 -12.97 7.73
CA LEU A 21 6.71 -12.87 6.94
C LEU A 21 7.78 -12.04 7.67
N ALA A 22 7.42 -10.91 8.29
CA ALA A 22 8.35 -10.11 9.09
C ALA A 22 8.92 -10.92 10.26
N LYS A 23 8.08 -11.68 10.97
CA LYS A 23 8.53 -12.59 12.03
C LYS A 23 9.58 -13.57 11.51
N TYR A 24 9.32 -14.21 10.37
CA TYR A 24 10.22 -15.18 9.78
C TYR A 24 11.52 -14.54 9.28
N LEU A 25 11.43 -13.45 8.52
CA LEU A 25 12.58 -12.76 7.95
C LEU A 25 13.52 -12.23 9.02
N ASN A 26 12.99 -11.69 10.13
CA ASN A 26 13.82 -11.20 11.23
C ASN A 26 14.66 -12.29 11.92
N THR A 27 14.38 -13.58 11.69
CA THR A 27 15.21 -14.70 12.19
C THR A 27 16.37 -15.06 11.24
N LEU A 28 16.34 -14.59 9.99
CA LEU A 28 17.36 -14.88 8.99
C LEU A 28 18.49 -13.85 9.04
N PRO A 29 19.75 -14.26 9.30
CA PRO A 29 20.88 -13.35 9.23
C PRO A 29 21.07 -12.83 7.80
N GLY A 30 21.41 -11.54 7.65
CA GLY A 30 21.66 -10.93 6.32
C GLY A 30 20.41 -10.64 5.48
N VAL A 31 19.19 -10.85 6.00
CA VAL A 31 17.95 -10.59 5.26
C VAL A 31 17.79 -9.13 4.85
N ILE A 32 18.32 -8.21 5.67
CA ILE A 32 18.18 -6.75 5.48
C ILE A 32 18.84 -6.33 4.16
N GLU A 33 20.04 -6.81 3.86
CA GLU A 33 20.72 -6.52 2.60
C GLU A 33 19.92 -7.01 1.40
N THR A 34 19.37 -8.23 1.49
CA THR A 34 18.56 -8.81 0.41
C THR A 34 17.29 -7.99 0.19
N LEU A 35 16.64 -7.55 1.28
CA LEU A 35 15.45 -6.72 1.22
C LEU A 35 15.73 -5.32 0.67
N GLN A 36 16.90 -4.74 0.99
CA GLN A 36 17.35 -3.46 0.43
C GLN A 36 17.62 -3.56 -1.07
N LYS A 37 18.27 -4.64 -1.55
CA LYS A 37 18.47 -4.89 -2.98
C LYS A 37 17.14 -5.06 -3.71
N ALA A 38 16.19 -5.81 -3.12
CA ALA A 38 14.83 -5.94 -3.68
C ALA A 38 14.10 -4.58 -3.71
N ALA A 39 14.21 -3.78 -2.65
CA ALA A 39 13.63 -2.45 -2.57
C ALA A 39 14.22 -1.52 -3.65
N LEU A 40 15.52 -1.59 -3.94
CA LEU A 40 16.16 -0.83 -5.00
C LEU A 40 15.51 -1.12 -6.37
N VAL A 41 15.31 -2.40 -6.70
CA VAL A 41 14.67 -2.82 -7.96
C VAL A 41 13.23 -2.32 -8.02
N ILE A 42 12.43 -2.59 -6.98
CA ILE A 42 11.00 -2.22 -6.94
C ILE A 42 10.82 -0.70 -7.00
N LEU A 43 11.58 0.06 -6.20
CA LEU A 43 11.50 1.53 -6.17
C LEU A 43 11.95 2.15 -7.49
N SER A 44 12.99 1.60 -8.15
CA SER A 44 13.42 2.05 -9.46
C SER A 44 12.32 1.83 -10.50
N CYS A 45 11.75 0.63 -10.55
CA CYS A 45 10.64 0.31 -11.46
C CYS A 45 9.44 1.22 -11.22
N LEU A 46 9.04 1.44 -9.95
CA LEU A 46 7.93 2.33 -9.60
C LEU A 46 8.21 3.79 -9.95
N ALA A 47 9.42 4.29 -9.68
CA ALA A 47 9.82 5.66 -10.00
C ALA A 47 9.71 5.90 -11.51
N ILE A 48 10.27 4.98 -12.32
CA ILE A 48 10.21 5.04 -13.78
C ILE A 48 8.74 4.96 -14.25
N PHE A 49 7.98 4.01 -13.73
CA PHE A 49 6.57 3.83 -14.07
C PHE A 49 5.75 5.10 -13.78
N PHE A 50 5.84 5.65 -12.56
CA PHE A 50 5.10 6.85 -12.18
C PHE A 50 5.55 8.09 -12.94
N TYR A 51 6.85 8.20 -13.25
CA TYR A 51 7.37 9.29 -14.07
C TYR A 51 6.75 9.29 -15.48
N PHE A 52 6.74 8.15 -16.16
CA PHE A 52 6.09 8.05 -17.48
C PHE A 52 4.58 8.25 -17.38
N GLN A 53 3.93 7.68 -16.36
CA GLN A 53 2.50 7.86 -16.11
C GLN A 53 2.15 9.33 -15.83
N ALA A 54 3.04 10.12 -15.22
CA ALA A 54 2.87 11.55 -14.98
C ALA A 54 2.95 12.39 -16.28
N ARG A 55 3.69 11.91 -17.28
CA ARG A 55 3.86 12.57 -18.58
C ARG A 55 2.77 12.24 -19.59
N ARG A 56 2.04 11.14 -19.39
CA ARG A 56 0.87 10.81 -20.21
C ARG A 56 -0.23 11.84 -19.95
N LYS A 57 -0.78 12.45 -21.00
CA LYS A 57 -2.01 13.25 -20.90
C LYS A 57 -3.08 12.35 -20.26
N GLN A 58 -3.71 12.81 -19.17
CA GLN A 58 -4.87 12.14 -18.63
C GLN A 58 -5.93 12.06 -19.72
N GLN A 59 -6.14 10.88 -20.29
CA GLN A 59 -7.34 10.63 -21.06
C GLN A 59 -8.50 10.82 -20.10
N ASN A 60 -9.47 11.67 -20.48
CA ASN A 60 -10.77 11.63 -19.83
C ASN A 60 -11.29 10.22 -20.07
N ILE A 61 -11.15 9.36 -19.06
CA ILE A 61 -11.89 8.12 -19.01
C ILE A 61 -13.33 8.59 -18.88
N GLU A 62 -14.03 8.69 -20.01
CA GLU A 62 -15.48 8.83 -20.01
C GLU A 62 -15.99 7.74 -19.08
N GLY A 63 -16.76 8.15 -18.07
CA GLY A 63 -17.23 7.24 -17.06
C GLY A 63 -18.08 6.19 -17.76
N SER A 64 -17.53 5.01 -17.98
CA SER A 64 -18.32 3.88 -18.44
C SER A 64 -19.47 3.76 -17.44
N ASP A 65 -20.71 3.80 -17.92
CA ASP A 65 -21.88 3.50 -17.11
C ASP A 65 -21.61 2.21 -16.35
N ARG A 66 -21.30 2.32 -15.06
CA ARG A 66 -20.91 1.17 -14.27
C ARG A 66 -22.16 0.30 -14.15
N LYS A 67 -22.16 -0.81 -14.89
CA LYS A 67 -23.09 -1.93 -14.71
C LYS A 67 -23.31 -2.15 -13.21
N LYS A 68 -24.58 -2.36 -12.81
CA LYS A 68 -25.00 -2.83 -11.48
C LYS A 68 -24.01 -3.88 -10.98
N GLY A 69 -23.02 -3.46 -10.18
CA GLY A 69 -21.92 -4.31 -9.76
C GLY A 69 -22.10 -4.80 -8.34
N TYR A 70 -21.41 -5.88 -7.97
CA TYR A 70 -21.28 -6.38 -6.60
C TYR A 70 -20.16 -5.60 -5.89
N PRO A 71 -20.46 -4.47 -5.18
CA PRO A 71 -19.43 -3.56 -4.67
C PRO A 71 -18.48 -4.24 -3.68
N PHE A 72 -18.99 -5.18 -2.89
CA PHE A 72 -18.19 -5.96 -1.96
C PHE A 72 -17.16 -6.83 -2.71
N SER A 73 -17.61 -7.65 -3.66
CA SER A 73 -16.75 -8.53 -4.45
C SER A 73 -15.73 -7.73 -5.27
N PHE A 74 -16.11 -6.55 -5.77
CA PHE A 74 -15.17 -5.66 -6.45
C PHE A 74 -14.10 -5.09 -5.49
N GLY A 75 -14.47 -4.80 -4.24
CA GLY A 75 -13.51 -4.41 -3.20
C GLY A 75 -12.54 -5.54 -2.86
N VAL A 76 -13.05 -6.76 -2.73
CA VAL A 76 -12.22 -7.97 -2.55
C VAL A 76 -11.25 -8.15 -3.72
N PHE A 77 -11.76 -8.14 -4.95
CA PHE A 77 -10.95 -8.33 -6.16
C PHE A 77 -9.86 -7.27 -6.28
N LEU A 78 -10.24 -5.99 -6.17
CA LEU A 78 -9.29 -4.89 -6.36
C LEU A 78 -8.21 -4.87 -5.26
N SER A 79 -8.57 -5.14 -4.00
CA SER A 79 -7.57 -5.27 -2.93
C SER A 79 -6.66 -6.49 -3.12
N SER A 80 -7.17 -7.60 -3.65
CA SER A 80 -6.37 -8.82 -3.87
C SER A 80 -5.30 -8.62 -4.93
N LEU A 81 -5.53 -7.74 -5.91
CA LEU A 81 -4.53 -7.36 -6.91
C LEU A 81 -3.41 -6.48 -6.34
N ASN A 82 -3.54 -5.96 -5.12
CA ASN A 82 -2.50 -5.15 -4.48
C ASN A 82 -1.39 -6.03 -3.89
N VAL A 83 -0.52 -6.54 -4.77
CA VAL A 83 0.62 -7.40 -4.40
C VAL A 83 1.59 -6.69 -3.45
N LEU A 84 1.69 -5.35 -3.53
CA LEU A 84 2.58 -4.55 -2.68
C LEU A 84 2.12 -4.41 -1.24
N ALA A 85 0.86 -4.74 -0.93
CA ALA A 85 0.34 -4.65 0.44
C ALA A 85 1.07 -5.58 1.42
N ILE A 86 1.42 -6.79 0.98
CA ILE A 86 2.11 -7.77 1.82
C ILE A 86 3.55 -7.29 2.14
N PRO A 87 4.40 -6.94 1.15
CA PRO A 87 5.71 -6.35 1.41
C PRO A 87 5.64 -5.07 2.26
N TYR A 88 4.63 -4.23 2.06
CA TYR A 88 4.42 -3.02 2.86
C TYR A 88 4.23 -3.35 4.35
N HIS A 89 3.29 -4.26 4.67
CA HIS A 89 3.05 -4.66 6.06
C HIS A 89 4.27 -5.36 6.66
N CYS A 90 4.97 -6.19 5.87
CA CYS A 90 6.22 -6.82 6.29
C CYS A 90 7.29 -5.79 6.66
N ALA A 91 7.54 -4.80 5.79
CA ALA A 91 8.55 -3.78 6.02
C ALA A 91 8.24 -2.90 7.24
N ILE A 92 6.98 -2.46 7.39
CA ILE A 92 6.55 -1.70 8.56
C ILE A 92 6.68 -2.53 9.84
N ALA A 93 6.27 -3.80 9.79
CA ALA A 93 6.35 -4.67 10.94
C ALA A 93 7.80 -4.88 11.39
N SER A 94 8.72 -5.19 10.46
CA SER A 94 10.15 -5.30 10.76
C SER A 94 10.71 -3.99 11.32
N TYR A 95 10.41 -2.84 10.71
CA TYR A 95 10.89 -1.54 11.18
C TYR A 95 10.41 -1.20 12.60
N LEU A 96 9.11 -1.41 12.88
CA LEU A 96 8.55 -1.15 14.20
C LEU A 96 9.04 -2.15 15.26
N SER A 97 9.33 -3.39 14.87
CA SER A 97 9.87 -4.40 15.79
C SER A 97 11.29 -4.06 16.25
N VAL A 98 12.14 -3.52 15.36
CA VAL A 98 13.49 -3.05 15.73
C VAL A 98 13.46 -1.88 16.71
N LYS A 99 12.34 -1.15 16.75
CA LYS A 99 12.10 -0.06 17.71
C LYS A 99 11.36 -0.51 18.98
N ASP A 100 11.17 -1.81 19.16
CA ASP A 100 10.38 -2.41 20.25
C ASP A 100 8.94 -1.87 20.36
N MET A 101 8.40 -1.28 19.29
CA MET A 101 7.05 -0.69 19.27
C MET A 101 5.95 -1.74 19.07
N ILE A 102 6.30 -2.87 18.45
CA ILE A 102 5.40 -4.00 18.24
C ILE A 102 6.11 -5.31 18.53
N ARG A 103 5.34 -6.35 18.85
CA ARG A 103 5.85 -7.72 19.01
C ARG A 103 5.39 -8.59 17.85
N LEU A 104 6.30 -9.38 17.30
CA LEU A 104 6.05 -10.29 16.18
C LEU A 104 5.70 -11.70 16.68
N GLU A 105 4.75 -11.78 17.61
CA GLU A 105 4.29 -13.04 18.20
C GLU A 105 2.77 -13.01 18.40
N ASN A 106 2.18 -14.18 18.66
CA ASN A 106 0.78 -14.23 19.04
C ASN A 106 0.63 -13.77 20.49
N PRO A 107 -0.42 -12.99 20.83
CA PRO A 107 -1.59 -12.64 20.01
C PRO A 107 -1.46 -11.31 19.23
N PHE A 108 -0.30 -10.67 19.19
CA PHE A 108 -0.13 -9.33 18.62
C PHE A 108 -0.23 -9.29 17.08
N ILE A 109 0.17 -10.37 16.39
CA ILE A 109 0.04 -10.50 14.93
C ILE A 109 -1.42 -10.36 14.46
N PRO A 110 -2.38 -11.17 14.95
CA PRO A 110 -3.78 -11.00 14.56
C PRO A 110 -4.36 -9.66 15.05
N LEU A 111 -3.93 -9.15 16.21
CA LEU A 111 -4.40 -7.86 16.73
C LEU A 111 -4.00 -6.67 15.83
N TYR A 112 -2.75 -6.66 15.34
CA TYR A 112 -2.28 -5.71 14.33
C TYR A 112 -3.11 -5.80 13.05
N SER A 113 -3.41 -7.02 12.59
CA SER A 113 -4.15 -7.27 11.35
C SER A 113 -5.59 -6.76 11.44
N ILE A 114 -6.24 -6.90 12.60
CA ILE A 114 -7.55 -6.29 12.88
C ILE A 114 -7.44 -4.76 12.82
N GLY A 115 -6.43 -4.18 13.48
CA GLY A 115 -6.19 -2.74 13.46
C GLY A 115 -5.99 -2.18 12.05
N ALA A 116 -5.18 -2.85 11.23
CA ALA A 116 -4.94 -2.48 9.83
C ALA A 116 -6.22 -2.56 8.97
N SER A 117 -7.03 -3.60 9.18
CA SER A 117 -8.32 -3.77 8.51
C SER A 117 -9.32 -2.68 8.89
N LEU A 118 -9.45 -2.38 10.20
CA LEU A 118 -10.31 -1.30 10.69
C LEU A 118 -9.85 0.07 10.18
N GLY A 119 -8.54 0.35 10.21
CA GLY A 119 -7.98 1.58 9.64
C GLY A 119 -8.30 1.72 8.16
N THR A 120 -8.17 0.64 7.39
CA THR A 120 -8.55 0.60 5.97
C THR A 120 -10.03 0.88 5.77
N LEU A 121 -10.90 0.25 6.59
CA LEU A 121 -12.34 0.48 6.54
C LEU A 121 -12.68 1.94 6.80
N LEU A 122 -12.03 2.58 7.78
CA LEU A 122 -12.21 3.99 8.10
C LEU A 122 -11.74 4.91 6.97
N VAL A 123 -10.55 4.67 6.42
CA VAL A 123 -9.99 5.50 5.33
C VAL A 123 -10.85 5.39 4.07
N ILE A 124 -11.15 4.17 3.60
CA ILE A 124 -11.95 3.96 2.39
C ILE A 124 -13.41 4.37 2.65
N GLY A 125 -13.96 4.06 3.82
CA GLY A 125 -15.30 4.45 4.22
C GLY A 125 -15.46 5.98 4.26
N GLY A 126 -14.48 6.68 4.84
CA GLY A 126 -14.39 8.13 4.85
C GLY A 126 -14.29 8.70 3.44
N TYR A 127 -13.42 8.15 2.59
CA TYR A 127 -13.33 8.55 1.19
C TYR A 127 -14.67 8.45 0.47
N ILE A 128 -15.40 7.34 0.64
CA ILE A 128 -16.73 7.14 0.04
C ILE A 128 -17.74 8.16 0.60
N ARG A 129 -17.73 8.39 1.92
CA ARG A 129 -18.64 9.32 2.61
C ARG A 129 -18.46 10.76 2.12
N TYR A 130 -17.22 11.19 1.92
CA TYR A 130 -16.87 12.57 1.56
C TYR A 130 -16.50 12.73 0.07
N ALA A 131 -16.79 11.74 -0.77
CA ALA A 131 -16.37 11.71 -2.18
C ALA A 131 -16.77 12.98 -2.95
N ARG A 132 -17.95 13.55 -2.69
CA ARG A 132 -18.41 14.79 -3.34
C ARG A 132 -17.53 15.99 -3.00
N THR A 133 -17.11 16.12 -1.75
CA THR A 133 -16.22 17.20 -1.28
C THR A 133 -14.81 17.01 -1.84
N ILE A 134 -14.31 15.77 -1.83
CA ILE A 134 -12.98 15.42 -2.34
C ILE A 134 -12.90 15.66 -3.86
N LYS A 135 -13.95 15.31 -4.63
CA LYS A 135 -13.99 15.45 -6.10
C LYS A 135 -13.73 16.89 -6.56
N LYS A 136 -14.18 17.90 -5.81
CA LYS A 136 -13.97 19.32 -6.15
C LYS A 136 -12.50 19.74 -6.15
N ARG A 137 -11.65 19.12 -5.31
CA ARG A 137 -10.20 19.37 -5.25
C ARG A 137 -9.37 18.29 -5.94
N ALA A 138 -9.98 17.13 -6.20
CA ALA A 138 -9.32 15.96 -6.77
C ALA A 138 -8.77 16.22 -8.18
N ALA A 139 -9.36 17.10 -8.98
CA ALA A 139 -8.89 17.37 -10.34
C ALA A 139 -7.46 17.95 -10.38
N TYR A 140 -7.15 18.88 -9.47
CA TYR A 140 -5.79 19.44 -9.34
C TYR A 140 -4.82 18.40 -8.77
N MET A 141 -5.25 17.67 -7.73
CA MET A 141 -4.42 16.67 -7.06
C MET A 141 -4.11 15.46 -7.97
N ALA A 142 -5.08 15.00 -8.77
CA ALA A 142 -4.92 13.87 -9.67
C ALA A 142 -3.97 14.15 -10.83
N ARG A 143 -3.84 15.42 -11.26
CA ARG A 143 -2.88 15.81 -12.31
C ARG A 143 -1.43 15.71 -11.83
N ASN A 144 -1.19 15.91 -10.54
CA ASN A 144 0.18 15.99 -9.99
C ASN A 144 0.55 14.78 -9.11
N ILE A 145 -0.40 13.88 -8.80
CA ILE A 145 -0.14 12.75 -7.89
C ILE A 145 0.96 11.82 -8.39
N ASN A 146 1.05 11.59 -9.70
CA ASN A 146 2.09 10.74 -10.28
C ASN A 146 3.48 11.40 -10.19
N TYR A 147 3.56 12.73 -10.32
CA TYR A 147 4.81 13.47 -10.07
C TYR A 147 5.22 13.39 -8.59
N PHE A 148 4.27 13.55 -7.68
CA PHE A 148 4.52 13.44 -6.24
C PHE A 148 4.99 12.03 -5.85
N LEU A 149 4.31 10.98 -6.33
CA LEU A 149 4.69 9.58 -6.14
C LEU A 149 6.08 9.29 -6.70
N SER A 150 6.38 9.76 -7.92
CA SER A 150 7.71 9.64 -8.52
C SER A 150 8.78 10.31 -7.65
N GLY A 151 8.51 11.51 -7.14
CA GLY A 151 9.43 12.23 -6.25
C GLY A 151 9.72 11.45 -4.96
N ILE A 152 8.69 10.94 -4.29
CA ILE A 152 8.86 10.09 -3.10
C ILE A 152 9.69 8.84 -3.44
N CYS A 153 9.39 8.15 -4.54
CA CYS A 153 10.14 6.96 -4.92
C CYS A 153 11.61 7.27 -5.18
N ILE A 154 11.93 8.39 -5.84
CA ILE A 154 13.33 8.82 -6.07
C ILE A 154 14.03 9.13 -4.74
N ILE A 155 13.39 9.85 -3.83
CA ILE A 155 13.96 10.15 -2.50
C ILE A 155 14.25 8.85 -1.74
N LEU A 156 13.29 7.92 -1.70
CA LEU A 156 13.47 6.62 -1.05
C LEU A 156 14.56 5.79 -1.72
N LEU A 157 14.68 5.84 -3.05
CA LEU A 157 15.73 5.17 -3.80
C LEU A 157 17.11 5.72 -3.41
N ILE A 158 17.29 7.04 -3.37
CA ILE A 158 18.54 7.68 -2.94
C ILE A 158 18.90 7.25 -1.51
N ILE A 159 17.95 7.29 -0.57
CA ILE A 159 18.16 6.82 0.80
C ILE A 159 18.57 5.35 0.82
N THR A 160 17.95 4.52 -0.01
CA THR A 160 18.26 3.08 -0.09
C THR A 160 19.67 2.84 -0.63
N VAL A 161 20.10 3.60 -1.65
CA VAL A 161 21.46 3.54 -2.20
C VAL A 161 22.49 3.95 -1.15
N ILE A 162 22.30 5.08 -0.46
CA ILE A 162 23.22 5.55 0.60
C ILE A 162 23.29 4.57 1.78
N LYS A 163 22.24 3.79 2.03
CA LYS A 163 22.28 2.75 3.08
C LYS A 163 22.97 1.47 2.64
N LEU A 164 23.08 1.23 1.35
CA LEU A 164 23.64 -0.01 0.78
C LEU A 164 25.14 0.12 0.47
N PHE A 165 25.63 1.34 0.24
CA PHE A 165 27.02 1.68 -0.06
C PHE A 165 27.57 2.67 0.96
#